data_AF-A0A7X1FXN8-F1
#
_entry.id   AF-A0A7X1FXN8-F1
#
_cell.length_a   1.000
_cell.length_b   1.000
_cell.length_c   1.000
_cell.angle_alpha   90.00
_cell.angle_beta   90.00
_cell.angle_gamma   90.00
#
_symmetry.space_group_name_H-M   'P 1'
#
loop_
_entity.id
_entity.type
_entity.pdbx_description
1 polymer ?
#
loop_
_entity_poly.entity_id
_entity_poly.type
_entity_poly.pdbx_seq_one_letter_code
_entity_poly.pdbx_strand_id
1 'polypeptide(L)'
;MIGPSATPPALETPVIDHTRPAAADQPAPEFVPVPRTCNRHDGWTAARQAGFIAALVQTGSVRAAAHAVNMAPEGAYQLRRHPRAASFRKAWEAALAAGVQRLEDIAMERALNGTEEPVYSYGKLVGTRIVHNDRLLMFLLRNRAPARFAASQTRVGLVTPSELKRLKKQWRKEWEAELRDPVSAEKVRQSIEDKLAQLRDSIIDRTSPRTALLYAQWQASNAEDARKGAHWWEEDGALYDDGTAPGDYAAVEDGSGG
;
A
#
# COMPACT_ATOMS: atom_id res chain seq x y z
N MET A 1 20.86 4.10 -44.08
CA MET A 1 20.58 2.70 -43.69
C MET A 1 20.00 2.72 -42.28
N ILE A 2 18.67 2.67 -42.17
CA ILE A 2 17.94 2.68 -40.90
C ILE A 2 17.67 1.20 -40.59
N GLY A 3 18.27 0.69 -39.51
CA GLY A 3 18.09 -0.70 -39.09
C GLY A 3 16.63 -0.98 -38.68
N PRO A 4 16.13 -2.22 -38.85
CA PRO A 4 14.75 -2.54 -38.53
C PRO A 4 14.50 -2.43 -37.03
N SER A 5 13.46 -1.67 -36.69
CA SER A 5 12.92 -1.50 -35.34
C SER A 5 12.57 -2.86 -34.73
N ALA A 6 13.25 -3.23 -33.65
CA ALA A 6 12.93 -4.42 -32.88
C ALA A 6 11.56 -4.21 -32.20
N THR A 7 10.56 -4.96 -32.65
CA THR A 7 9.25 -5.06 -32.00
C THR A 7 9.44 -5.56 -30.56
N PRO A 8 8.96 -4.85 -29.53
CA PRO A 8 9.04 -5.37 -28.16
C PRO A 8 8.16 -6.63 -28.06
N PRO A 9 8.63 -7.70 -27.37
CA PRO A 9 7.83 -8.91 -27.20
C PRO A 9 6.55 -8.57 -26.43
N ALA A 10 5.42 -9.02 -26.97
CA ALA A 10 4.13 -8.91 -26.30
C ALA A 10 4.22 -9.60 -24.94
N LEU A 11 4.00 -8.84 -23.87
CA LEU A 11 3.86 -9.37 -22.53
C LEU A 11 2.59 -10.21 -22.50
N GLU A 12 2.74 -11.53 -22.63
CA GLU A 12 1.69 -12.47 -22.31
C GLU A 12 1.33 -12.27 -20.84
N THR A 13 0.16 -11.71 -20.60
CA THR A 13 -0.45 -11.73 -19.27
C THR A 13 -0.57 -13.19 -18.85
N PRO A 14 -0.09 -13.60 -17.66
CA PRO A 14 -0.39 -14.93 -17.18
C PRO A 14 -1.91 -15.00 -17.03
N VAL A 15 -2.55 -15.76 -17.92
CA VAL A 15 -3.93 -16.20 -17.74
C VAL A 15 -3.86 -17.07 -16.49
N ILE A 16 -4.15 -16.50 -15.34
CA ILE A 16 -4.38 -17.27 -14.12
C ILE A 16 -5.61 -18.10 -14.44
N ASP A 17 -5.38 -19.36 -14.82
CA ASP A 17 -6.46 -20.32 -15.03
C ASP A 17 -7.11 -20.57 -13.67
N HIS A 18 -8.17 -19.80 -13.38
CA HIS A 18 -9.01 -20.01 -12.20
C HIS A 18 -9.82 -21.30 -12.29
N THR A 19 -9.69 -22.06 -13.39
CA THR A 19 -10.16 -23.44 -13.49
C THR A 19 -9.24 -24.35 -12.69
N ARG A 20 -9.19 -24.09 -11.38
CA ARG A 20 -8.74 -25.07 -10.41
C ARG A 20 -9.51 -26.36 -10.72
N PRO A 21 -8.84 -27.52 -10.89
CA PRO A 21 -9.55 -28.76 -11.14
C PRO A 21 -10.59 -28.91 -10.05
N ALA A 22 -11.84 -29.19 -10.46
CA ALA A 22 -12.91 -29.51 -9.56
C ALA A 22 -12.41 -30.64 -8.65
N ALA A 23 -12.02 -30.30 -7.43
CA ALA A 23 -11.78 -31.27 -6.38
C ALA A 23 -13.14 -31.89 -6.06
N ALA A 24 -13.52 -32.85 -6.90
CA ALA A 24 -14.59 -33.79 -6.67
C ALA A 24 -14.27 -34.61 -5.42
N ASP A 25 -15.32 -35.20 -4.86
CA ASP A 25 -15.29 -36.32 -3.90
C ASP A 25 -15.20 -36.02 -2.41
N GLN A 26 -15.71 -34.89 -1.94
CA GLN A 26 -16.42 -34.98 -0.65
C GLN A 26 -17.91 -35.16 -0.91
N PRO A 27 -18.43 -36.41 -0.75
CA PRO A 27 -19.85 -36.64 -0.89
C PRO A 27 -20.59 -35.78 0.13
N ALA A 28 -21.59 -35.04 -0.35
CA ALA A 28 -22.43 -34.23 0.51
C ALA A 28 -23.05 -35.15 1.58
N PRO A 29 -23.07 -34.73 2.86
CA PRO A 29 -23.70 -35.53 3.91
C PRO A 29 -25.16 -35.79 3.54
N GLU A 30 -25.57 -37.06 3.60
CA GLU A 30 -26.94 -37.46 3.31
C GLU A 30 -27.90 -36.89 4.37
N PHE A 31 -29.03 -36.33 3.94
CA PHE A 31 -30.05 -35.80 4.84
C PHE A 31 -31.44 -35.88 4.24
N VAL A 32 -32.44 -35.96 5.12
CA VAL A 32 -33.85 -35.85 4.71
C VAL A 32 -34.17 -34.38 4.42
N PRO A 33 -34.57 -34.03 3.17
CA PRO A 33 -34.90 -32.66 2.81
C PRO A 33 -36.03 -32.10 3.65
N VAL A 34 -35.95 -30.80 3.98
CA VAL A 34 -36.98 -30.12 4.75
C VAL A 34 -38.24 -30.01 3.87
N PRO A 35 -39.36 -30.60 4.31
CA PRO A 35 -40.61 -30.57 3.57
C PRO A 35 -41.17 -29.15 3.48
N ARG A 36 -41.60 -28.75 2.28
CA ARG A 36 -42.17 -27.43 1.97
C ARG A 36 -43.67 -27.56 1.74
N THR A 37 -44.45 -26.62 2.28
CA THR A 37 -45.92 -26.60 2.14
C THR A 37 -46.36 -26.30 0.70
N CYS A 38 -45.63 -25.42 -0.01
CA CYS A 38 -45.91 -25.11 -1.42
C CYS A 38 -44.71 -25.53 -2.27
N ASN A 39 -44.94 -26.46 -3.20
CA ASN A 39 -43.94 -26.88 -4.18
C ASN A 39 -43.90 -25.90 -5.35
N ARG A 40 -43.27 -24.74 -5.15
CA ARG A 40 -42.99 -23.80 -6.25
C ARG A 40 -41.73 -24.25 -6.99
N HIS A 41 -41.76 -24.19 -8.31
CA HIS A 41 -40.62 -24.58 -9.16
C HIS A 41 -39.36 -23.73 -8.90
N ASP A 42 -39.54 -22.50 -8.43
CA ASP A 42 -38.51 -21.54 -8.03
C ASP A 42 -38.20 -21.57 -6.51
N GLY A 43 -38.78 -22.51 -5.76
CA GLY A 43 -38.60 -22.61 -4.31
C GLY A 43 -37.42 -23.47 -3.86
N TRP A 44 -37.30 -23.67 -2.55
CA TRP A 44 -36.35 -24.59 -1.93
C TRP A 44 -36.78 -26.06 -2.12
N THR A 45 -36.66 -26.57 -3.34
CA THR A 45 -36.91 -27.97 -3.67
C THR A 45 -35.85 -28.90 -3.04
N ALA A 46 -36.16 -30.18 -2.90
CA ALA A 46 -35.22 -31.17 -2.36
C ALA A 46 -33.87 -31.16 -3.10
N ALA A 47 -33.90 -31.07 -4.44
CA ALA A 47 -32.71 -30.97 -5.27
C ALA A 47 -31.85 -29.73 -4.95
N ARG A 48 -32.48 -28.56 -4.75
CA ARG A 48 -31.75 -27.34 -4.37
C ARG A 48 -31.21 -27.38 -2.95
N GLN A 49 -31.90 -28.05 -2.02
CA GLN A 49 -31.37 -28.27 -0.67
C GLN A 49 -30.12 -29.15 -0.72
N ALA A 50 -30.15 -30.24 -1.51
CA ALA A 50 -28.99 -31.11 -1.70
C ALA A 50 -27.83 -30.39 -2.37
N GLY A 51 -28.11 -29.66 -3.47
CA GLY A 51 -27.11 -28.83 -4.15
C GLY A 51 -26.51 -27.76 -3.25
N PHE A 52 -27.31 -27.16 -2.36
CA PHE A 52 -26.84 -26.17 -1.40
C PHE A 52 -25.86 -26.79 -0.40
N ILE A 53 -26.18 -27.95 0.17
CA ILE A 53 -25.27 -28.65 1.10
C ILE A 53 -23.98 -29.07 0.38
N ALA A 54 -24.07 -29.57 -0.85
CA ALA A 54 -22.88 -29.90 -1.65
C ALA A 54 -21.99 -28.66 -1.91
N ALA A 55 -22.59 -27.54 -2.30
CA ALA A 55 -21.86 -26.28 -2.50
C ALA A 55 -21.30 -25.73 -1.17
N LEU A 56 -21.99 -25.95 -0.04
CA LEU A 56 -21.52 -25.53 1.28
C LEU A 56 -20.31 -26.34 1.74
N VAL A 57 -20.28 -27.64 1.46
CA VAL A 57 -19.08 -28.47 1.64
C VAL A 57 -17.94 -27.81 0.86
N GLN A 58 -18.08 -27.64 -0.46
CA GLN A 58 -16.99 -27.14 -1.31
C GLN A 58 -16.48 -25.74 -0.92
N THR A 59 -17.38 -24.83 -0.57
CA THR A 59 -17.02 -23.41 -0.38
C THR A 59 -16.83 -23.00 1.07
N GLY A 60 -17.48 -23.67 2.04
CA GLY A 60 -17.56 -23.23 3.43
C GLY A 60 -18.31 -21.91 3.65
N SER A 61 -18.90 -21.33 2.59
CA SER A 61 -19.56 -20.02 2.62
C SER A 61 -21.03 -20.15 2.27
N VAL A 62 -21.90 -19.79 3.23
CA VAL A 62 -23.36 -19.84 3.05
C VAL A 62 -23.83 -18.99 1.88
N ARG A 63 -23.22 -17.80 1.73
CA ARG A 63 -23.55 -16.89 0.62
C ARG A 63 -23.19 -17.50 -0.73
N ALA A 64 -21.96 -18.01 -0.86
CA ALA A 64 -21.51 -18.64 -2.10
C ALA A 64 -22.35 -19.88 -2.44
N ALA A 65 -22.64 -20.73 -1.44
CA ALA A 65 -23.46 -21.92 -1.61
C ALA A 65 -24.91 -21.60 -2.02
N ALA A 66 -25.52 -20.55 -1.46
CA ALA A 66 -26.87 -20.12 -1.85
C ALA A 66 -26.91 -19.61 -3.30
N HIS A 67 -25.92 -18.81 -3.70
CA HIS A 67 -25.81 -18.34 -5.09
C HIS A 67 -25.56 -19.48 -6.07
N ALA A 68 -24.79 -20.51 -5.70
CA ALA A 68 -24.55 -21.68 -6.55
C ALA A 68 -25.84 -22.44 -6.90
N VAL A 69 -26.88 -22.36 -6.05
CA VAL A 69 -28.21 -22.94 -6.32
C VAL A 69 -29.25 -21.90 -6.75
N ASN A 70 -28.82 -20.70 -7.13
CA ASN A 70 -29.68 -19.58 -7.52
C ASN A 70 -30.71 -19.17 -6.45
N MET A 71 -30.33 -19.23 -5.17
CA MET A 71 -31.18 -18.85 -4.04
C MET A 71 -30.56 -17.71 -3.21
N ALA A 72 -31.42 -16.98 -2.51
CA ALA A 72 -31.00 -15.98 -1.53
C ALA A 72 -30.52 -16.67 -0.22
N PRO A 73 -29.42 -16.18 0.41
CA PRO A 73 -28.91 -16.73 1.68
C PRO A 73 -29.94 -16.73 2.82
N GLU A 74 -30.81 -15.73 2.87
CA GLU A 74 -31.87 -15.58 3.87
C GLU A 74 -32.82 -16.79 3.86
N GLY A 75 -33.14 -17.29 2.66
CA GLY A 75 -33.99 -18.47 2.50
C GLY A 75 -33.36 -19.74 3.06
N ALA A 76 -32.04 -19.89 2.97
CA ALA A 76 -31.32 -21.01 3.56
C ALA A 76 -31.37 -20.97 5.10
N TYR A 77 -31.25 -19.78 5.70
CA TYR A 77 -31.41 -19.61 7.14
C TYR A 77 -32.84 -19.86 7.62
N GLN A 78 -33.85 -19.44 6.86
CA GLN A 78 -35.25 -19.76 7.15
C GLN A 78 -35.47 -21.29 7.14
N LEU A 79 -34.89 -22.00 6.18
CA LEU A 79 -34.94 -23.45 6.11
C LEU A 79 -34.33 -24.12 7.34
N ARG A 80 -33.18 -23.61 7.80
CA ARG A 80 -32.48 -24.09 9.01
C ARG A 80 -33.33 -23.94 10.28
N ARG A 81 -34.14 -22.88 10.38
CA ARG A 81 -35.02 -22.59 11.53
C ARG A 81 -36.29 -23.45 11.54
N HIS A 82 -36.61 -24.15 10.46
CA HIS A 82 -37.85 -24.93 10.38
C HIS A 82 -37.86 -26.08 11.42
N PRO A 83 -39.01 -26.40 12.06
CA PRO A 83 -39.08 -27.42 13.10
C PRO A 83 -38.61 -28.80 12.64
N ARG A 84 -38.95 -29.18 11.40
CA ARG A 84 -38.56 -30.46 10.78
C ARG A 84 -37.18 -30.46 10.13
N ALA A 85 -36.35 -29.44 10.35
CA ALA A 85 -35.03 -29.31 9.72
C ALA A 85 -33.88 -29.96 10.52
N ALA A 86 -34.16 -30.91 11.43
CA ALA A 86 -33.12 -31.51 12.26
C ALA A 86 -32.02 -32.20 11.43
N SER A 87 -32.39 -33.01 10.45
CA SER A 87 -31.48 -33.66 9.49
C SER A 87 -30.66 -32.63 8.70
N PHE A 88 -31.34 -31.60 8.18
CA PHE A 88 -30.72 -30.53 7.41
C PHE A 88 -29.71 -29.71 8.25
N ARG A 89 -30.02 -29.42 9.52
CA ARG A 89 -29.09 -28.75 10.44
C ARG A 89 -27.83 -29.56 10.66
N LYS A 90 -27.96 -30.88 10.87
CA LYS A 90 -26.82 -31.77 11.05
C LYS A 90 -25.94 -31.83 9.80
N ALA A 91 -26.55 -31.94 8.63
CA ALA A 91 -25.82 -31.93 7.36
C ALA A 91 -25.15 -30.58 7.09
N TRP A 92 -25.80 -29.47 7.44
CA TRP A 92 -25.22 -28.14 7.36
C TRP A 92 -23.98 -28.00 8.24
N GLU A 93 -24.04 -28.45 9.50
CA GLU A 93 -22.91 -28.38 10.43
C GLU A 93 -21.74 -29.27 9.96
N ALA A 94 -22.03 -30.48 9.49
CA ALA A 94 -21.02 -31.35 8.88
C ALA A 94 -20.39 -30.70 7.63
N ALA A 95 -21.20 -30.05 6.78
CA ALA A 95 -20.71 -29.33 5.61
C ALA A 95 -19.81 -28.14 5.97
N LEU A 96 -20.16 -27.37 7.01
CA LEU A 96 -19.30 -26.29 7.49
C LEU A 96 -17.99 -26.81 8.06
N ALA A 97 -18.01 -27.90 8.83
CA ALA A 97 -16.78 -28.51 9.35
C ALA A 97 -15.84 -28.94 8.21
N ALA A 98 -16.40 -29.55 7.15
CA ALA A 98 -15.65 -29.91 5.96
C ALA A 98 -15.11 -28.68 5.20
N GLY A 99 -15.89 -27.60 5.12
CA GLY A 99 -15.46 -26.33 4.53
C GLY A 99 -14.32 -25.66 5.32
N VAL A 100 -14.34 -25.73 6.65
CA VAL A 100 -13.26 -25.22 7.51
C VAL A 100 -11.96 -25.98 7.24
N GLN A 101 -12.01 -27.31 7.11
CA GLN A 101 -10.83 -28.11 6.78
C GLN A 101 -10.15 -27.63 5.48
N ARG A 102 -10.95 -27.38 4.42
CA ARG A 102 -10.43 -26.83 3.16
C ARG A 102 -9.87 -25.41 3.32
N LEU A 103 -10.52 -24.57 4.12
CA LEU A 103 -10.03 -23.22 4.39
C LEU A 103 -8.66 -23.28 5.10
N GLU A 104 -8.49 -24.21 6.02
CA GLU A 104 -7.21 -24.47 6.68
C GLU A 104 -6.13 -24.89 5.68
N ASP A 105 -6.44 -25.82 4.76
CA ASP A 105 -5.49 -26.27 3.74
C ASP A 105 -5.05 -25.10 2.84
N ILE A 106 -5.99 -24.26 2.39
CA ILE A 106 -5.70 -23.06 1.58
C ILE A 106 -4.89 -22.04 2.39
N ALA A 107 -5.20 -21.87 3.67
CA ALA A 107 -4.49 -20.95 4.54
C ALA A 107 -3.04 -21.41 4.78
N MET A 108 -2.81 -22.72 4.95
CA MET A 108 -1.48 -23.32 5.06
C MET A 108 -0.67 -23.10 3.79
N GLU A 109 -1.25 -23.38 2.63
CA GLU A 109 -0.62 -23.16 1.32
C GLU A 109 -0.19 -21.69 1.16
N ARG A 110 -1.08 -20.74 1.47
CA ARG A 110 -0.79 -19.29 1.41
C ARG A 110 0.25 -18.85 2.45
N ALA A 111 0.27 -19.48 3.62
CA ALA A 111 1.25 -19.16 4.65
C ALA A 111 2.65 -19.66 4.28
N LEU A 112 2.74 -20.80 3.57
CA LEU A 112 4.01 -21.39 3.12
C LEU A 112 4.55 -20.72 1.85
N ASN A 113 3.70 -20.50 0.85
CA ASN A 113 4.10 -20.04 -0.48
C ASN A 113 3.87 -18.53 -0.70
N GLY A 114 3.21 -17.85 0.23
CA GLY A 114 2.81 -16.46 0.08
C GLY A 114 1.64 -16.29 -0.90
N THR A 115 1.34 -15.03 -1.22
CA THR A 115 0.33 -14.64 -2.22
C THR A 115 0.97 -13.74 -3.26
N GLU A 116 0.66 -13.98 -4.54
CA GLU A 116 1.09 -13.10 -5.63
C GLU A 116 0.29 -11.80 -5.62
N GLU A 117 0.98 -10.68 -5.44
CA GLU A 117 0.43 -9.35 -5.59
C GLU A 117 0.95 -8.71 -6.88
N PRO A 118 0.06 -8.26 -7.78
CA PRO A 118 0.45 -7.52 -8.97
C PRO A 118 1.02 -6.15 -8.59
N VAL A 119 2.21 -5.84 -9.09
CA VAL A 119 2.88 -4.56 -8.88
C VAL A 119 2.59 -3.65 -10.08
N TYR A 120 1.85 -2.57 -9.83
CA TYR A 120 1.55 -1.55 -10.83
C TYR A 120 2.50 -0.37 -10.68
N SER A 121 3.00 0.16 -11.80
CA SER A 121 3.69 1.44 -11.85
C SER A 121 3.16 2.25 -13.03
N TYR A 122 2.85 3.52 -12.78
CA TYR A 122 2.25 4.43 -13.77
C TYR A 122 1.04 3.83 -14.51
N GLY A 123 0.18 3.09 -13.80
CA GLY A 123 -1.03 2.48 -14.37
C GLY A 123 -0.78 1.26 -15.26
N LYS A 124 0.47 0.80 -15.41
CA LYS A 124 0.82 -0.42 -16.14
C LYS A 124 1.24 -1.52 -15.15
N LEU A 125 0.84 -2.76 -15.43
CA LEU A 125 1.31 -3.93 -14.68
C LEU A 125 2.79 -4.15 -14.99
N VAL A 126 3.65 -3.98 -13.99
CA VAL A 126 5.12 -4.08 -14.14
C VAL A 126 5.63 -5.48 -13.79
N GLY A 127 4.90 -6.23 -12.96
CA GLY A 127 5.24 -7.61 -12.63
C GLY A 127 4.39 -8.13 -11.47
N THR A 128 4.75 -9.31 -10.96
CA THR A 128 4.16 -9.90 -9.76
C THR A 128 5.21 -10.00 -8.65
N ARG A 129 4.77 -9.82 -7.41
CA ARG A 129 5.59 -10.02 -6.21
C ARG A 129 4.90 -11.01 -5.29
N ILE A 130 5.64 -11.99 -4.78
CA ILE A 130 5.14 -12.88 -3.73
C ILE A 130 5.26 -12.17 -2.38
N VAL A 131 4.14 -12.01 -1.68
CA VAL A 131 4.04 -11.43 -0.34
C VAL A 131 3.65 -12.52 0.66
N HIS A 132 4.45 -12.69 1.70
CA HIS A 132 4.16 -13.62 2.78
C HIS A 132 3.42 -12.90 3.90
N ASN A 133 2.33 -13.50 4.39
CA ASN A 133 1.56 -12.94 5.48
C ASN A 133 1.99 -13.59 6.81
N ASP A 134 2.98 -12.98 7.47
CA ASP A 134 3.54 -13.48 8.73
C ASP A 134 2.48 -13.56 9.85
N ARG A 135 1.45 -12.70 9.81
CA ARG A 135 0.35 -12.76 10.78
C ARG A 135 -0.51 -13.99 10.60
N LEU A 136 -0.81 -14.37 9.35
CA LEU A 136 -1.54 -15.60 9.04
C LEU A 136 -0.72 -16.83 9.46
N LEU A 137 0.59 -16.84 9.14
CA LEU A 137 1.50 -17.91 9.55
C LEU A 137 1.52 -18.07 11.08
N MET A 138 1.73 -16.97 11.81
CA MET A 138 1.77 -16.98 13.27
C MET A 138 0.42 -17.37 13.89
N PHE A 139 -0.71 -16.97 13.29
CA PHE A 139 -2.05 -17.38 13.71
C PHE A 139 -2.26 -18.90 13.57
N LEU A 140 -1.86 -19.48 12.43
CA LEU A 140 -1.99 -20.92 12.19
C LEU A 140 -1.12 -21.72 13.17
N LEU A 141 0.15 -21.33 13.37
CA LEU A 141 1.06 -21.98 14.32
C LEU A 141 0.53 -21.95 15.76
N ARG A 142 -0.07 -20.83 16.17
CA ARG A 142 -0.67 -20.64 17.51
C ARG A 142 -1.86 -21.60 17.73
N ASN A 143 -2.72 -21.77 16.73
CA ASN A 143 -3.92 -22.61 16.85
C ASN A 143 -3.61 -24.12 16.71
N ARG A 144 -2.69 -24.51 15.83
CA ARG A 144 -2.36 -25.92 15.55
C ARG A 144 -1.36 -26.53 16.54
N ALA A 145 -0.43 -25.73 17.07
CA ALA A 145 0.55 -26.20 18.05
C ALA A 145 0.59 -25.26 19.27
N PRO A 146 -0.54 -25.13 20.01
CA PRO A 146 -0.62 -24.23 21.15
C PRO A 146 0.36 -24.63 22.26
N ALA A 147 0.63 -25.91 22.50
CA ALA A 147 1.65 -26.31 23.47
C ALA A 147 3.05 -25.75 23.15
N ARG A 148 3.38 -25.58 21.87
CA ARG A 148 4.68 -25.10 21.40
C ARG A 148 4.73 -23.58 21.21
N PHE A 149 3.62 -22.97 20.79
CA PHE A 149 3.56 -21.55 20.40
C PHE A 149 2.56 -20.70 21.20
N ALA A 150 1.67 -21.30 21.99
CA ALA A 150 0.81 -20.55 22.91
C ALA A 150 1.56 -20.08 24.17
N ALA A 151 2.57 -20.84 24.59
CA ALA A 151 3.38 -20.60 25.80
C ALA A 151 4.21 -19.30 25.77
N SER A 152 4.45 -18.68 24.61
CA SER A 152 5.20 -17.43 24.52
C SER A 152 4.39 -16.17 24.86
N GLN A 153 3.20 -16.32 25.46
CA GLN A 153 2.51 -15.17 26.07
C GLN A 153 3.18 -14.71 27.37
N THR A 154 4.13 -15.48 27.93
CA THR A 154 5.20 -14.88 28.73
C THR A 154 5.93 -13.94 27.78
N ARG A 155 5.67 -12.64 27.91
CA ARG A 155 6.30 -11.55 27.15
C ARG A 155 7.79 -11.51 27.49
N VAL A 156 8.55 -12.52 27.06
CA VAL A 156 9.99 -12.55 27.22
C VAL A 156 10.53 -11.56 26.19
N GLY A 157 10.83 -10.33 26.63
CA GLY A 157 11.50 -9.32 25.83
C GLY A 157 10.65 -8.22 25.17
N LEU A 158 9.33 -8.16 25.38
CA LEU A 158 8.57 -6.97 24.98
C LEU A 158 8.76 -5.87 26.04
N VAL A 159 9.63 -4.91 25.75
CA VAL A 159 9.67 -3.61 26.42
C VAL A 159 8.23 -3.09 26.46
N THR A 160 7.67 -2.97 27.65
CA THR A 160 6.31 -2.47 27.86
C THR A 160 6.20 -1.05 27.31
N PRO A 161 5.01 -0.58 26.86
CA PRO A 161 4.85 0.78 26.35
C PRO A 161 5.37 1.87 27.32
N SER A 162 5.27 1.60 28.62
CA SER A 162 5.80 2.38 29.74
C SER A 162 7.33 2.42 29.75
N GLU A 163 8.01 1.28 29.60
CA GLU A 163 9.46 1.22 29.49
C GLU A 163 9.95 1.90 28.21
N LEU A 164 9.23 1.74 27.10
CA LEU A 164 9.55 2.38 25.82
C LEU A 164 9.47 3.90 25.92
N LYS A 165 8.50 4.42 26.67
CA LYS A 165 8.39 5.86 27.00
C LYS A 165 9.56 6.33 27.87
N ARG A 166 9.98 5.52 28.84
CA ARG A 166 11.12 5.81 29.72
C ARG A 166 12.44 5.83 28.95
N LEU A 167 12.68 4.83 28.11
CA LEU A 167 13.84 4.78 27.20
C LEU A 167 13.86 5.96 26.24
N LYS A 168 12.72 6.30 25.60
CA LYS A 168 12.64 7.51 24.74
C LYS A 168 12.94 8.79 25.50
N LYS A 169 12.51 8.90 26.76
CA LYS A 169 12.81 10.07 27.61
C LYS A 169 14.29 10.11 27.99
N GLN A 170 14.90 8.95 28.26
CA GLN A 170 16.33 8.83 28.56
C GLN A 170 17.17 9.19 27.34
N TRP A 171 16.87 8.64 26.16
CA TRP A 171 17.55 8.99 24.93
C TRP A 171 17.39 10.46 24.56
N ARG A 172 16.21 11.05 24.77
CA ARG A 172 16.03 12.49 24.53
C ARG A 172 16.89 13.33 25.48
N LYS A 173 16.96 12.94 26.76
CA LYS A 173 17.76 13.63 27.77
C LYS A 173 19.26 13.45 27.52
N GLU A 174 19.69 12.27 27.07
CA GLU A 174 21.06 11.97 26.67
C GLU A 174 21.43 12.76 25.43
N TRP A 175 20.56 12.79 24.40
CA TRP A 175 20.76 13.60 23.20
C TRP A 175 20.80 15.11 23.49
N GLU A 176 19.91 15.62 24.35
CA GLU A 176 19.92 17.01 24.83
C GLU A 176 21.16 17.33 25.68
N ALA A 177 21.70 16.34 26.41
CA ALA A 177 22.94 16.48 27.19
C ALA A 177 24.20 16.33 26.33
N GLU A 178 24.14 15.56 25.24
CA GLU A 178 25.20 15.40 24.24
C GLU A 178 25.31 16.65 23.37
N LEU A 179 24.18 17.31 23.07
CA LEU A 179 24.12 18.68 22.52
C LEU A 179 24.72 19.74 23.47
N ARG A 180 24.96 19.40 24.74
CA ARG A 180 25.59 20.29 25.73
C ARG A 180 27.13 20.29 25.64
N ASP A 181 27.72 19.48 24.78
CA ASP A 181 29.12 19.63 24.36
C ASP A 181 29.18 20.20 22.93
N PRO A 182 29.04 21.53 22.78
CA PRO A 182 28.96 22.18 21.51
C PRO A 182 30.39 22.36 21.01
N VAL A 183 30.89 21.43 20.22
CA VAL A 183 31.71 21.88 19.08
C VAL A 183 30.77 22.78 18.28
N SER A 184 30.85 24.07 18.61
CA SER A 184 29.70 24.96 18.63
C SER A 184 28.91 24.92 17.35
N ALA A 185 27.60 24.71 17.43
CA ALA A 185 26.71 24.84 16.27
C ALA A 185 26.96 26.17 15.53
N GLU A 186 27.40 27.20 16.26
CA GLU A 186 27.87 28.46 15.72
C GLU A 186 29.16 28.34 14.90
N LYS A 187 30.16 27.58 15.37
CA LYS A 187 31.38 27.28 14.60
C LYS A 187 31.07 26.47 13.34
N VAL A 188 30.12 25.54 13.42
CA VAL A 188 29.67 24.77 12.24
C VAL A 188 28.97 25.68 11.24
N ARG A 189 28.11 26.60 11.71
CA ARG A 189 27.47 27.61 10.85
C ARG A 189 28.50 28.54 10.20
N GLN A 190 29.42 29.08 10.98
CA GLN A 190 30.51 29.93 10.48
C GLN A 190 31.34 29.18 9.43
N SER A 191 31.70 27.91 9.68
CA SER A 191 32.43 27.10 8.70
C SER A 191 31.62 26.85 7.41
N ILE A 192 30.30 26.75 7.48
CA ILE A 192 29.44 26.62 6.30
C ILE A 192 29.37 27.94 5.53
N GLU A 193 29.22 29.06 6.22
CA GLU A 193 29.21 30.40 5.62
C GLU A 193 30.55 30.70 4.92
N ASP A 194 31.67 30.41 5.58
CA ASP A 194 33.01 30.56 5.00
C ASP A 194 33.18 29.74 3.73
N LYS A 195 32.65 28.50 3.72
CA LYS A 195 32.73 27.61 2.57
C LYS A 195 31.83 28.05 1.42
N LEU A 196 30.66 28.62 1.72
CA LEU A 196 29.78 29.22 0.72
C LEU A 196 30.39 30.49 0.11
N ALA A 197 31.07 31.33 0.92
CA ALA A 197 31.78 32.50 0.43
C ALA A 197 32.92 32.10 -0.52
N GLN A 198 33.78 31.17 -0.11
CA GLN A 198 34.86 30.64 -0.97
C GLN A 198 34.33 30.08 -2.29
N LEU A 199 33.19 29.37 -2.24
CA LEU A 199 32.59 28.79 -3.43
C LEU A 199 32.05 29.87 -4.37
N ARG A 200 31.44 30.95 -3.83
CA ARG A 200 31.01 32.13 -4.62
C ARG A 200 32.20 32.82 -5.29
N ASP A 201 33.26 33.09 -4.55
CA ASP A 201 34.47 33.75 -5.07
C ASP A 201 35.11 32.90 -6.18
N SER A 202 35.23 31.58 -5.97
CA SER A 202 35.77 30.66 -6.97
C SER A 202 34.95 30.60 -8.27
N ILE A 203 33.64 30.86 -8.19
CA ILE A 203 32.77 30.93 -9.37
C ILE A 203 33.04 32.26 -10.10
N ILE A 204 33.05 33.39 -9.38
CA ILE A 204 33.28 34.71 -9.96
C ILE A 204 34.63 34.76 -10.68
N ASP A 205 35.70 34.25 -10.06
CA ASP A 205 37.05 34.21 -10.63
C ASP A 205 37.15 33.40 -11.93
N ARG A 206 36.28 32.38 -12.09
CA ARG A 206 36.24 31.53 -13.29
C ARG A 206 35.30 32.06 -14.36
N THR A 207 34.54 33.12 -14.10
CA THR A 207 33.54 33.63 -15.02
C THR A 207 34.09 34.74 -15.90
N SER A 208 33.46 34.98 -17.05
CA SER A 208 33.85 36.04 -17.97
C SER A 208 33.77 37.44 -17.33
N PRO A 209 34.59 38.41 -17.76
CA PRO A 209 34.55 39.78 -17.22
C PRO A 209 33.16 40.44 -17.30
N ARG A 210 32.39 40.12 -18.35
CA ARG A 210 31.01 40.59 -18.51
C ARG A 210 30.10 40.07 -17.39
N THR A 211 30.20 38.78 -17.05
CA THR A 211 29.36 38.17 -16.03
C THR A 211 29.72 38.65 -14.63
N ALA A 212 31.00 38.89 -14.36
CA ALA A 212 31.45 39.48 -13.09
C ALA A 212 30.87 40.89 -12.90
N LEU A 213 30.87 41.73 -13.95
CA LEU A 213 30.25 43.06 -13.91
C LEU A 213 28.73 43.00 -13.66
N LEU A 214 28.01 42.11 -14.36
CA LEU A 214 26.57 41.92 -14.15
C LEU A 214 26.25 41.45 -12.73
N TYR A 215 27.07 40.56 -12.18
CA TYR A 215 26.91 40.08 -10.81
C TYR A 215 27.15 41.20 -9.78
N ALA A 216 28.14 42.06 -9.99
CA ALA A 216 28.38 43.23 -9.16
C ALA A 216 27.22 44.24 -9.21
N GLN A 217 26.65 44.48 -10.40
CA GLN A 217 25.46 45.30 -10.56
C GLN A 217 24.25 44.72 -9.81
N TRP A 218 24.03 43.40 -9.93
CA TRP A 218 22.98 42.71 -9.19
C TRP A 218 23.15 42.84 -7.68
N GLN A 219 24.38 42.65 -7.16
CA GLN A 219 24.66 42.82 -5.74
C GLN A 219 24.40 44.26 -5.25
N ALA A 220 24.76 45.26 -6.05
CA ALA A 220 24.52 46.67 -5.74
C ALA A 220 23.02 46.98 -5.64
N SER A 221 22.22 46.51 -6.61
CA SER A 221 20.75 46.61 -6.58
C SER A 221 20.19 45.94 -5.34
N ASN A 222 20.56 44.69 -5.08
CA ASN A 222 20.02 43.92 -3.96
C ASN A 222 20.37 44.53 -2.59
N ALA A 223 21.55 45.16 -2.47
CA ALA A 223 21.95 45.91 -1.28
C ALA A 223 21.21 47.24 -1.11
N GLU A 224 20.76 47.86 -2.19
CA GLU A 224 19.86 49.02 -2.15
C GLU A 224 18.45 48.61 -1.74
N ASP A 225 17.94 47.50 -2.28
CA ASP A 225 16.61 46.95 -1.96
C ASP A 225 16.53 46.54 -0.48
N ALA A 226 17.57 45.86 0.03
CA ALA A 226 17.68 45.51 1.45
C ALA A 226 17.75 46.75 2.37
N ARG A 227 18.41 47.84 1.94
CA ARG A 227 18.44 49.10 2.70
C ARG A 227 17.10 49.82 2.72
N LYS A 228 16.33 49.72 1.64
CA LYS A 228 14.97 50.27 1.53
C LYS A 228 13.94 49.40 2.25
N GLY A 229 14.32 48.19 2.69
CA GLY A 229 13.39 47.20 3.24
C GLY A 229 12.39 46.69 2.20
N ALA A 230 12.67 46.91 0.92
CA ALA A 230 11.76 46.63 -0.18
C ALA A 230 11.94 45.16 -0.61
N HIS A 231 11.03 44.30 -0.15
CA HIS A 231 10.84 42.99 -0.75
C HIS A 231 9.94 43.15 -1.97
N TRP A 232 10.40 42.75 -3.16
CA TRP A 232 9.63 42.88 -4.41
C TRP A 232 8.26 42.16 -4.39
N TRP A 233 7.99 41.35 -3.36
CA TRP A 233 6.73 40.63 -3.12
C TRP A 233 5.83 41.23 -2.02
N GLU A 234 6.20 42.33 -1.36
CA GLU A 234 5.47 42.89 -0.20
C GLU A 234 4.71 44.21 -0.46
N GLU A 235 4.88 44.87 -1.60
CA GLU A 235 4.15 46.11 -1.93
C GLU A 235 3.48 46.07 -3.31
N ASP A 236 2.25 46.60 -3.36
CA ASP A 236 1.39 46.73 -4.54
C ASP A 236 2.12 47.42 -5.70
N GLY A 237 2.71 46.63 -6.60
CA GLY A 237 2.85 46.83 -8.06
C GLY A 237 3.25 48.20 -8.66
N ALA A 238 3.59 49.21 -7.86
CA ALA A 238 3.65 50.60 -8.29
C ALA A 238 5.08 51.17 -8.37
N LEU A 239 6.09 50.43 -7.89
CA LEU A 239 7.49 50.90 -7.90
C LEU A 239 8.28 50.47 -9.14
N TYR A 240 7.73 49.58 -9.97
CA TYR A 240 8.34 49.09 -11.22
C TYR A 240 7.49 49.45 -12.45
N ASP A 241 6.83 50.61 -12.43
CA ASP A 241 6.26 51.23 -13.63
C ASP A 241 7.28 52.23 -14.19
N ASP A 242 8.35 51.73 -14.80
CA ASP A 242 9.22 52.54 -15.64
C ASP A 242 8.70 52.64 -17.09
N GLY A 243 7.46 52.18 -17.33
CA GLY A 243 6.82 52.14 -18.64
C GLY A 243 7.27 50.96 -19.53
N THR A 244 8.12 50.05 -19.04
CA THR A 244 8.51 48.86 -19.80
C THR A 244 7.59 47.70 -19.44
N ALA A 245 6.69 47.33 -20.37
CA ALA A 245 5.82 46.18 -20.21
C ALA A 245 6.64 44.89 -19.99
N PRO A 246 6.19 43.94 -19.15
CA PRO A 246 6.88 42.67 -18.92
C PRO A 246 6.77 41.81 -20.20
N GLY A 247 7.73 42.01 -21.11
CA GLY A 247 7.74 41.40 -22.44
C GLY A 247 8.85 41.92 -23.35
N ASP A 248 9.32 43.16 -23.16
CA ASP A 248 10.36 43.76 -24.00
C ASP A 248 11.75 43.64 -23.37
N TYR A 249 12.26 42.42 -23.27
CA TYR A 249 13.71 42.22 -23.22
C TYR A 249 14.22 42.28 -24.66
N ALA A 250 14.44 43.51 -25.16
CA ALA A 250 15.05 43.70 -26.47
C ALA A 250 16.35 42.89 -26.53
N ALA A 251 16.42 42.00 -27.53
CA ALA A 251 17.65 41.31 -27.89
C ALA A 251 18.76 42.35 -28.00
N VAL A 252 19.81 42.18 -27.19
CA VAL A 252 21.05 42.94 -27.34
C VAL A 252 21.58 42.59 -28.72
N GLU A 253 21.39 43.46 -29.70
CA GLU A 253 21.93 43.31 -31.04
C GLU A 253 23.47 43.26 -30.94
N ASP A 254 24.01 42.10 -31.29
CA ASP A 254 25.43 41.90 -31.50
C ASP A 254 25.88 42.74 -32.70
N GLY A 255 26.49 43.90 -32.42
CA GLY A 255 27.28 44.64 -33.39
C GLY A 255 28.57 43.88 -33.72
N SER A 256 28.50 42.91 -34.64
CA SER A 256 29.65 42.35 -35.34
C SER A 256 29.37 42.37 -36.85
N GLY A 257 29.96 43.36 -37.53
CA GLY A 257 29.96 43.50 -38.97
C GLY A 257 31.28 44.11 -39.43
N GLY A 258 32.28 43.23 -39.58
CA GLY A 258 33.40 43.37 -40.50
C GLY A 258 33.35 42.21 -41.48
#